data_AF-A0A520MDH5-F1
#
_entry.id   AF-A0A520MDH5-F1
#
_cell.length_a   1.000
_cell.length_b   1.000
_cell.length_c   1.000
_cell.angle_alpha   90.00
_cell.angle_beta   90.00
_cell.angle_gamma   90.00
#
_symmetry.space_group_name_H-M   'P 1'
#
loop_
_entity.id
_entity.type
_entity.pdbx_description
1 polymer ?
#
loop_
_entity_poly.entity_id
_entity_poly.type
_entity_poly.pdbx_seq_one_letter_code
_entity_poly.pdbx_strand_id
1 'polypeptide(L)'
;MMGNSGSNRYRFWLGSGAALMSAVAFSSNVVLSRLAYDFGTNLHALNLIRAAVFLGCLLVAVWLSGSSVSIKRNELYRCLALGVLLCAEMYLLLASVLFIPVAMAILVFYTYPIMIALWAWRTGRHHLSYLGLSVMALAFIGLIITLAGSDTLSVGWEGRYGIALAFVSGICLATILLLSERVLETQSAKIMMLYMLFSATAVVGFVSLFVAELTWPASLPGWSALSGSAVLYVVATLLLFKAVDLVGSLQTAIIDNTSPVWAMILGVIVLGQWLNIQQVIGASVTIAAVMLLQWITRPKT
;
A
#
# COMPACT_ATOMS: atom_id res chain seq x y z
N MET A 1 30.89 -27.17 8.89
CA MET A 1 30.30 -25.83 8.70
C MET A 1 29.56 -25.65 7.34
N MET A 2 28.96 -26.69 6.75
CA MET A 2 28.31 -26.61 5.41
C MET A 2 26.75 -26.64 5.44
N GLY A 3 26.11 -26.53 6.61
CA GLY A 3 24.64 -26.60 6.74
C GLY A 3 23.88 -25.29 6.51
N ASN A 4 24.55 -24.13 6.45
CA ASN A 4 23.88 -22.83 6.48
C ASN A 4 23.56 -22.20 5.11
N SER A 5 24.20 -22.63 4.01
CA SER A 5 23.99 -21.98 2.70
C SER A 5 22.66 -22.37 2.03
N GLY A 6 22.23 -23.63 2.18
CA GLY A 6 20.95 -24.13 1.64
C GLY A 6 19.73 -23.52 2.34
N SER A 7 19.80 -23.39 3.68
CA SER A 7 18.77 -22.75 4.50
C SER A 7 18.64 -21.25 4.17
N ASN A 8 19.76 -20.54 3.99
CA ASN A 8 19.73 -19.12 3.62
C ASN A 8 19.15 -18.89 2.23
N ARG A 9 19.51 -19.72 1.24
CA ARG A 9 18.96 -19.62 -0.12
C ARG A 9 17.46 -19.93 -0.15
N TYR A 10 17.03 -20.95 0.60
CA TYR A 10 15.62 -21.30 0.72
C TYR A 10 14.79 -20.18 1.38
N ARG A 11 15.27 -19.62 2.50
CA ARG A 11 14.63 -18.47 3.15
C ARG A 11 14.53 -17.25 2.23
N PHE A 12 15.57 -16.99 1.44
CA PHE A 12 15.58 -15.90 0.47
C PHE A 12 14.50 -16.08 -0.62
N TRP A 13 14.41 -17.26 -1.22
CA TRP A 13 13.37 -17.54 -2.23
C TRP A 13 11.97 -17.49 -1.63
N LEU A 14 11.78 -18.02 -0.42
CA LEU A 14 10.48 -18.03 0.25
C LEU A 14 10.03 -16.63 0.65
N GLY A 15 10.93 -15.78 1.15
CA GLY A 15 10.63 -14.38 1.45
C GLY A 15 10.38 -13.55 0.19
N SER A 16 11.15 -13.78 -0.88
CA SER A 16 10.92 -13.12 -2.17
C SER A 16 9.57 -13.51 -2.78
N GLY A 17 9.20 -14.80 -2.68
CA GLY A 17 7.88 -15.29 -3.08
C GLY A 17 6.75 -14.68 -2.25
N ALA A 18 6.94 -14.55 -0.94
CA ALA A 18 5.98 -13.88 -0.06
C ALA A 18 5.79 -12.40 -0.43
N ALA A 19 6.87 -11.67 -0.73
CA ALA A 19 6.79 -10.28 -1.17
C ALA A 19 6.05 -10.15 -2.50
N LEU A 20 6.31 -11.05 -3.45
CA LEU A 20 5.63 -11.03 -4.75
C LEU A 20 4.13 -11.32 -4.60
N MET A 21 3.79 -12.33 -3.81
CA MET A 21 2.39 -12.67 -3.53
C MET A 21 1.68 -11.55 -2.76
N SER A 22 2.40 -10.83 -1.89
CA SER A 22 1.90 -9.60 -1.26
C SER A 22 1.56 -8.55 -2.31
N ALA A 23 2.48 -8.25 -3.24
CA ALA A 23 2.27 -7.26 -4.29
C ALA A 23 1.06 -7.59 -5.19
N VAL A 24 0.94 -8.87 -5.57
CA VAL A 24 -0.20 -9.39 -6.35
C VAL A 24 -1.49 -9.26 -5.56
N ALA A 25 -1.52 -9.68 -4.29
CA ALA A 25 -2.70 -9.59 -3.44
C ALA A 25 -3.09 -8.12 -3.15
N PHE A 26 -2.10 -7.25 -2.98
CA PHE A 26 -2.32 -5.82 -2.80
C PHE A 26 -3.00 -5.21 -4.03
N SER A 27 -2.44 -5.46 -5.20
CA SER A 27 -2.98 -4.94 -6.46
C SER A 27 -4.37 -5.52 -6.76
N SER A 28 -4.54 -6.82 -6.53
CA SER A 28 -5.82 -7.52 -6.69
C SER A 28 -6.90 -6.96 -5.78
N ASN A 29 -6.58 -6.61 -4.53
CA ASN A 29 -7.59 -6.08 -3.61
C ASN A 29 -8.16 -4.75 -4.12
N VAL A 30 -7.32 -3.85 -4.66
CA VAL A 30 -7.76 -2.54 -5.14
C VAL A 30 -8.57 -2.69 -6.42
N VAL A 31 -8.16 -3.60 -7.32
CA VAL A 31 -8.92 -3.94 -8.53
C VAL A 31 -10.30 -4.50 -8.18
N LEU A 32 -10.38 -5.44 -7.23
CA LEU A 32 -11.67 -5.96 -6.75
C LEU A 32 -12.51 -4.91 -6.02
N SER A 33 -11.90 -3.92 -5.37
CA SER A 33 -12.67 -2.81 -4.81
C SER A 33 -13.33 -1.97 -5.86
N ARG A 34 -12.61 -1.68 -6.95
CA ARG A 34 -13.21 -0.97 -8.07
C ARG A 34 -14.34 -1.78 -8.69
N LEU A 35 -14.15 -3.09 -8.86
CA LEU A 35 -15.20 -3.98 -9.35
C LEU A 35 -16.43 -3.98 -8.43
N ALA A 36 -16.23 -3.99 -7.11
CA ALA A 36 -17.33 -3.90 -6.15
C ALA A 36 -18.11 -2.57 -6.27
N TYR A 37 -17.42 -1.46 -6.57
CA TYR A 37 -18.07 -0.17 -6.85
C TYR A 37 -18.93 -0.22 -8.10
N ASP A 38 -18.46 -0.90 -9.16
CA ASP A 38 -19.24 -1.08 -10.38
C ASP A 38 -20.51 -1.93 -10.15
N PHE A 39 -20.57 -2.71 -9.06
CA PHE A 39 -21.76 -3.44 -8.59
C PHE A 39 -22.59 -2.70 -7.52
N GLY A 40 -22.36 -1.40 -7.32
CA GLY A 40 -23.20 -0.52 -6.48
C GLY A 40 -22.75 -0.36 -5.01
N THR A 41 -21.65 -1.00 -4.62
CA THR A 41 -21.03 -0.75 -3.30
C THR A 41 -20.40 0.64 -3.25
N ASN A 42 -20.33 1.25 -2.07
CA ASN A 42 -19.56 2.47 -1.86
C ASN A 42 -18.26 2.25 -1.07
N LEU A 43 -17.41 3.27 -1.08
CA LEU A 43 -16.11 3.23 -0.40
C LEU A 43 -16.23 3.04 1.12
N HIS A 44 -17.32 3.50 1.74
CA HIS A 44 -17.56 3.40 3.18
C HIS A 44 -17.80 1.95 3.60
N ALA A 45 -18.74 1.26 2.94
CA ALA A 45 -19.03 -0.15 3.18
C ALA A 45 -17.80 -1.03 2.96
N LEU A 46 -17.03 -0.74 1.91
CA LEU A 46 -15.85 -1.50 1.58
C LEU A 46 -14.72 -1.32 2.62
N ASN A 47 -14.47 -0.10 3.06
CA ASN A 47 -13.50 0.16 4.14
C ASN A 47 -13.95 -0.42 5.47
N LEU A 48 -15.26 -0.40 5.78
CA LEU A 48 -15.79 -0.99 6.99
C LEU A 48 -15.50 -2.50 7.06
N ILE A 49 -15.83 -3.23 5.99
CA ILE A 49 -15.59 -4.67 5.94
C ILE A 49 -14.09 -4.99 5.97
N ARG A 50 -13.26 -4.25 5.22
CA ARG A 50 -11.80 -4.41 5.26
C ARG A 50 -11.23 -4.22 6.67
N ALA A 51 -11.57 -3.12 7.31
CA ALA A 51 -11.08 -2.79 8.64
C ALA A 51 -11.56 -3.81 9.68
N ALA A 52 -12.84 -4.19 9.64
CA ALA A 52 -13.41 -5.18 10.55
C ALA A 52 -12.79 -6.57 10.38
N VAL A 53 -12.64 -7.06 9.14
CA VAL A 53 -12.03 -8.37 8.87
C VAL A 53 -10.56 -8.36 9.30
N PHE A 54 -9.81 -7.30 8.97
CA PHE A 54 -8.40 -7.23 9.33
C PHE A 54 -8.22 -7.15 10.85
N LEU A 55 -9.01 -6.33 11.55
CA LEU A 55 -8.97 -6.22 13.00
C LEU A 55 -9.34 -7.56 13.65
N GLY A 56 -10.38 -8.23 13.15
CA GLY A 56 -10.78 -9.55 13.62
C GLY A 56 -9.66 -10.59 13.49
N CYS A 57 -9.02 -10.69 12.33
CA CYS A 57 -7.87 -11.57 12.12
C CYS A 57 -6.72 -11.25 13.08
N LEU A 58 -6.44 -9.97 13.31
CA LEU A 58 -5.34 -9.55 14.18
C LEU A 58 -5.65 -9.82 15.67
N LEU A 59 -6.89 -9.61 16.11
CA LEU A 59 -7.33 -9.95 17.46
C LEU A 59 -7.21 -11.45 17.72
N VAL A 60 -7.63 -12.29 16.78
CA VAL A 60 -7.46 -13.75 16.87
C VAL A 60 -5.98 -14.11 16.95
N ALA A 61 -5.13 -13.51 16.11
CA ALA A 61 -3.69 -13.76 16.12
C ALA A 61 -3.01 -13.34 17.43
N VAL A 62 -3.44 -12.25 18.05
CA VAL A 62 -2.94 -11.77 19.35
C VAL A 62 -3.41 -12.67 20.49
N TRP A 63 -4.69 -13.07 20.46
CA TRP A 63 -5.27 -13.99 21.44
C TRP A 63 -4.57 -15.35 21.44
N LEU A 64 -4.36 -15.93 20.25
CA LEU A 64 -3.65 -17.20 20.10
C LEU A 64 -2.17 -17.11 20.50
N SER A 65 -1.53 -15.94 20.36
CA SER A 65 -0.13 -15.77 20.74
C SER A 65 0.09 -15.48 22.23
N GLY A 66 -0.97 -15.37 23.04
CA GLY A 66 -0.89 -15.10 24.48
C GLY A 66 -0.11 -13.82 24.82
N SER A 67 -0.01 -12.88 23.88
CA SER A 67 0.87 -11.72 24.02
C SER A 67 0.24 -10.69 24.95
N SER A 68 1.02 -10.16 25.89
CA SER A 68 0.57 -9.04 26.73
C SER A 68 0.30 -7.81 25.87
N VAL A 69 -0.92 -7.27 25.95
CA VAL A 69 -1.39 -6.11 25.16
C VAL A 69 -1.01 -4.77 25.82
N SER A 70 -0.10 -4.82 26.81
CA SER A 70 0.31 -3.64 27.58
C SER A 70 1.22 -2.72 26.76
N ILE A 71 0.83 -1.45 26.64
CA ILE A 71 1.59 -0.40 25.95
C ILE A 71 1.69 0.85 26.85
N LYS A 72 2.82 1.56 26.78
CA LYS A 72 2.98 2.85 27.48
C LYS A 72 2.01 3.87 26.89
N ARG A 73 1.40 4.73 27.72
CA ARG A 73 0.42 5.76 27.28
C ARG A 73 0.92 6.62 26.10
N ASN A 74 2.18 7.04 26.12
CA ASN A 74 2.73 7.87 25.05
C ASN A 74 2.81 7.12 23.70
N GLU A 75 3.18 5.84 23.73
CA GLU A 75 3.23 5.01 22.52
C GLU A 75 1.83 4.62 22.05
N LEU A 76 0.87 4.47 22.97
CA LEU A 76 -0.54 4.29 22.63
C LEU A 76 -1.05 5.45 21.78
N TYR A 77 -0.89 6.70 22.23
CA TYR A 77 -1.36 7.87 21.47
C TYR A 77 -0.70 7.98 20.10
N ARG A 78 0.58 7.62 19.98
CA ARG A 78 1.27 7.55 18.69
C ARG A 78 0.65 6.48 17.78
N CYS A 79 0.41 5.28 18.29
CA CYS A 79 -0.24 4.21 17.52
C CYS A 79 -1.65 4.60 17.07
N LEU A 80 -2.43 5.26 17.93
CA LEU A 80 -3.77 5.74 17.58
C LEU A 80 -3.70 6.82 16.48
N ALA A 81 -2.77 7.77 16.59
CA ALA A 81 -2.54 8.78 15.56
C ALA A 81 -2.12 8.18 14.20
N LEU A 82 -1.25 7.16 14.22
CA LEU A 82 -0.92 6.37 13.03
C LEU A 82 -2.17 5.69 12.45
N GLY A 83 -3.10 5.26 13.28
CA GLY A 83 -4.34 4.64 12.85
C GLY A 83 -5.29 5.61 12.15
N VAL A 84 -5.32 6.87 12.58
CA VAL A 84 -6.04 7.93 11.85
C VAL A 84 -5.42 8.17 10.47
N LEU A 85 -4.09 8.21 10.38
CA LEU A 85 -3.39 8.32 9.10
C LEU A 85 -3.65 7.10 8.21
N LEU A 86 -3.69 5.89 8.78
CA LEU A 86 -4.02 4.66 8.05
C LEU A 86 -5.46 4.71 7.52
N CYS A 87 -6.41 5.18 8.32
CA CYS A 87 -7.78 5.41 7.85
C CYS A 87 -7.79 6.40 6.68
N ALA A 88 -7.06 7.52 6.78
CA ALA A 88 -6.97 8.49 5.69
C ALA A 88 -6.38 7.87 4.42
N GLU A 89 -5.29 7.12 4.52
CA GLU A 89 -4.65 6.38 3.42
C GLU A 89 -5.65 5.45 2.72
N MET A 90 -6.35 4.60 3.48
CA MET A 90 -7.34 3.64 2.97
C MET A 90 -8.48 4.34 2.21
N TYR A 91 -9.00 5.44 2.76
CA TYR A 91 -10.05 6.23 2.14
C TYR A 91 -9.58 6.95 0.88
N LEU A 92 -8.43 7.62 0.95
CA LEU A 92 -7.87 8.41 -0.16
C LEU A 92 -7.50 7.53 -1.36
N LEU A 93 -6.88 6.37 -1.13
CA LEU A 93 -6.53 5.45 -2.21
C LEU A 93 -7.78 4.90 -2.88
N LEU A 94 -8.75 4.44 -2.10
CA LEU A 94 -10.00 3.91 -2.65
C LEU A 94 -10.89 4.97 -3.29
N ALA A 95 -10.86 6.21 -2.80
CA ALA A 95 -11.55 7.32 -3.44
C ALA A 95 -10.89 7.65 -4.79
N SER A 96 -9.55 7.57 -4.89
CA SER A 96 -8.87 7.88 -6.15
C SER A 96 -9.32 6.98 -7.31
N VAL A 97 -9.57 5.69 -7.06
CA VAL A 97 -10.01 4.75 -8.10
C VAL A 97 -11.45 4.97 -8.56
N LEU A 98 -12.21 5.86 -7.91
CA LEU A 98 -13.50 6.33 -8.43
C LEU A 98 -13.31 7.23 -9.66
N PHE A 99 -12.20 7.98 -9.71
CA PHE A 99 -11.95 9.03 -10.70
C PHE A 99 -10.90 8.66 -11.75
N ILE A 100 -9.96 7.77 -11.42
CA ILE A 100 -8.87 7.36 -12.32
C ILE A 100 -8.74 5.83 -12.39
N PRO A 101 -8.15 5.27 -13.47
CA PRO A 101 -7.88 3.85 -13.57
C PRO A 101 -7.04 3.34 -12.39
N VAL A 102 -7.28 2.09 -11.97
CA VAL A 102 -6.66 1.49 -10.77
C VAL A 102 -5.13 1.48 -10.88
N ALA A 103 -4.62 1.16 -12.07
CA ALA A 103 -3.19 1.18 -12.35
C ALA A 103 -2.56 2.57 -12.13
N MET A 104 -3.25 3.64 -12.50
CA MET A 104 -2.77 5.02 -12.32
C MET A 104 -2.76 5.41 -10.84
N ALA A 105 -3.84 5.08 -10.11
CA ALA A 105 -3.93 5.31 -8.68
C ALA A 105 -2.78 4.62 -7.92
N ILE A 106 -2.55 3.35 -8.21
CA ILE A 106 -1.46 2.57 -7.58
C ILE A 106 -0.10 3.15 -7.99
N LEU A 107 0.13 3.51 -9.26
CA LEU A 107 1.40 4.09 -9.68
C LEU A 107 1.71 5.41 -8.95
N VAL A 108 0.72 6.31 -8.83
CA VAL A 108 0.86 7.58 -8.10
C VAL A 108 1.09 7.32 -6.61
N PHE A 109 0.35 6.40 -6.01
CA PHE A 109 0.52 6.00 -4.62
C PHE A 109 1.94 5.49 -4.34
N TYR A 110 2.49 4.66 -5.23
CA TYR A 110 3.86 4.11 -5.16
C TYR A 110 4.98 5.15 -5.39
N THR A 111 4.67 6.44 -5.39
CA THR A 111 5.67 7.50 -5.22
C THR A 111 6.12 7.68 -3.78
N TYR A 112 5.42 7.10 -2.80
CA TYR A 112 5.78 7.15 -1.38
C TYR A 112 7.24 6.73 -1.07
N PRO A 113 7.87 5.73 -1.74
CA PRO A 113 9.28 5.38 -1.46
C PRO A 113 10.23 6.53 -1.82
N ILE A 114 9.91 7.32 -2.85
CA ILE A 114 10.66 8.52 -3.23
C ILE A 114 10.52 9.56 -2.12
N MET A 115 9.32 9.75 -1.56
CA MET A 115 9.08 10.67 -0.45
C MET A 115 9.89 10.29 0.78
N ILE A 116 9.95 9.00 1.12
CA ILE A 116 10.77 8.48 2.21
C ILE A 116 12.26 8.74 1.95
N ALA A 117 12.76 8.47 0.74
CA ALA A 117 14.14 8.73 0.38
C ALA A 117 14.50 10.22 0.45
N LEU A 118 13.63 11.12 -0.02
CA LEU A 118 13.80 12.58 0.12
C LEU A 118 13.87 13.00 1.58
N TRP A 119 13.00 12.43 2.43
CA TRP A 119 12.97 12.75 3.85
C TRP A 119 14.24 12.27 4.56
N ALA A 120 14.69 11.04 4.29
CA ALA A 120 15.92 10.48 4.85
C ALA A 120 17.15 11.31 4.47
N TRP A 121 17.19 11.84 3.25
CA TRP A 121 18.25 12.74 2.80
C TRP A 121 18.22 14.07 3.51
N ARG A 122 17.05 14.74 3.58
CA ARG A 122 16.90 16.03 4.26
C ARG A 122 17.22 15.97 5.76
N THR A 123 16.96 14.84 6.40
CA THR A 123 17.24 14.63 7.83
C THR A 123 18.67 14.17 8.11
N GLY A 124 19.52 14.04 7.07
CA GLY A 124 20.92 13.63 7.20
C GLY A 124 21.11 12.15 7.56
N ARG A 125 20.04 11.34 7.52
CA ARG A 125 20.08 9.90 7.84
C ARG A 125 20.75 9.08 6.73
N HIS A 126 20.72 9.56 5.49
CA HIS A 126 21.39 8.95 4.35
C HIS A 126 22.01 9.99 3.42
N HIS A 127 23.25 9.74 2.99
CA HIS A 127 23.86 10.49 1.90
C HIS A 127 23.31 9.98 0.56
N LEU A 128 22.36 10.71 -0.04
CA LEU A 128 21.97 10.47 -1.43
C LEU A 128 23.12 10.94 -2.33
N SER A 129 23.60 10.03 -3.18
CA SER A 129 24.50 10.39 -4.27
C SER A 129 23.75 11.21 -5.32
N TYR A 130 24.49 11.96 -6.14
CA TYR A 130 23.93 12.62 -7.33
C TYR A 130 23.17 11.63 -8.24
N LEU A 131 23.62 10.37 -8.29
CA LEU A 131 22.91 9.28 -8.97
C LEU A 131 21.51 9.04 -8.35
N GLY A 132 21.41 8.99 -7.02
CA GLY A 132 20.12 8.84 -6.34
C GLY A 132 19.13 9.96 -6.69
N LEU A 133 19.59 11.22 -6.68
CA LEU A 133 18.77 12.37 -7.07
C LEU A 133 18.32 12.29 -8.54
N SER A 134 19.21 11.91 -9.46
CA SER A 134 18.88 11.72 -10.88
C SER A 134 17.85 10.61 -11.09
N VAL A 135 17.95 9.50 -10.36
CA VAL A 135 16.99 8.39 -10.45
C VAL A 135 15.62 8.81 -9.91
N MET A 136 15.57 9.63 -8.86
CA MET A 136 14.31 10.19 -8.36
C MET A 136 13.66 11.12 -9.38
N ALA A 137 14.45 12.00 -10.02
CA ALA A 137 13.97 12.84 -11.10
C ALA A 137 13.42 12.01 -12.27
N LEU A 138 14.12 10.93 -12.65
CA LEU A 138 13.66 9.99 -13.68
C LEU A 138 12.32 9.33 -13.31
N ALA A 139 12.14 8.94 -12.05
CA ALA A 139 10.89 8.36 -11.59
C ALA A 139 9.70 9.34 -11.72
N PHE A 140 9.92 10.62 -11.37
CA PHE A 140 8.94 11.69 -11.57
C PHE A 140 8.67 11.98 -13.04
N ILE A 141 9.70 11.94 -13.90
CA ILE A 141 9.52 12.11 -15.35
C ILE A 141 8.65 10.98 -15.91
N GLY A 142 8.92 9.72 -15.54
CA GLY A 142 8.07 8.59 -15.92
C GLY A 142 6.62 8.78 -15.48
N LEU A 143 6.42 9.33 -14.27
CA LEU A 143 5.09 9.55 -13.73
C LEU A 143 4.38 10.65 -14.53
N ILE A 144 5.07 11.75 -14.84
CA ILE A 144 4.55 12.82 -15.68
C ILE A 144 4.20 12.30 -17.07
N ILE A 145 5.04 11.47 -17.69
CA ILE A 145 4.75 10.87 -19.00
C ILE A 145 3.48 10.03 -18.93
N THR A 146 3.35 9.22 -17.87
CA THR A 146 2.17 8.37 -17.65
C THR A 146 0.91 9.21 -17.54
N LEU A 147 0.97 10.22 -16.69
CA LEU A 147 -0.14 11.13 -16.41
C LEU A 147 -0.50 11.94 -17.67
N ALA A 148 0.49 12.49 -18.39
CA ALA A 148 0.28 13.23 -19.63
C ALA A 148 -0.32 12.38 -20.76
N GLY A 149 -0.06 11.06 -20.76
CA GLY A 149 -0.70 10.14 -21.69
C GLY A 149 -2.18 9.90 -21.37
N SER A 150 -2.65 10.18 -20.16
CA SER A 150 -4.05 9.92 -19.82
C SER A 150 -4.98 10.96 -20.43
N ASP A 151 -5.98 10.50 -21.18
CA ASP A 151 -7.07 11.38 -21.64
C ASP A 151 -7.83 11.98 -20.45
N THR A 152 -7.83 11.34 -19.28
CA THR A 152 -8.44 11.89 -18.06
C THR A 152 -7.77 13.18 -17.56
N LEU A 153 -6.50 13.44 -17.87
CA LEU A 153 -5.84 14.72 -17.59
C LEU A 153 -6.13 15.80 -18.62
N SER A 154 -6.49 15.40 -19.85
CA SER A 154 -6.97 16.31 -20.90
C SER A 154 -8.48 16.58 -20.81
N VAL A 155 -9.26 15.74 -20.09
CA VAL A 155 -10.74 15.75 -20.12
C VAL A 155 -11.43 16.29 -18.85
N GLY A 156 -10.78 16.50 -17.69
CA GLY A 156 -11.50 17.19 -16.59
C GLY A 156 -10.84 17.35 -15.21
N TRP A 157 -11.50 18.14 -14.35
CA TRP A 157 -11.14 18.37 -12.93
C TRP A 157 -11.14 17.07 -12.10
N GLU A 158 -12.00 16.11 -12.45
CA GLU A 158 -12.15 14.83 -11.76
C GLU A 158 -10.87 13.97 -11.82
N GLY A 159 -10.23 13.88 -12.99
CA GLY A 159 -8.98 13.13 -13.13
C GLY A 159 -7.85 13.70 -12.26
N ARG A 160 -7.74 15.03 -12.21
CA ARG A 160 -6.78 15.74 -11.35
C ARG A 160 -7.06 15.49 -9.87
N TYR A 161 -8.34 15.47 -9.49
CA TYR A 161 -8.77 15.15 -8.14
C TYR A 161 -8.39 13.71 -7.75
N GLY A 162 -8.61 12.72 -8.61
CA GLY A 162 -8.17 11.34 -8.41
C GLY A 162 -6.67 11.21 -8.20
N ILE A 163 -5.86 11.90 -9.02
CA ILE A 163 -4.39 11.91 -8.88
C ILE A 163 -3.99 12.53 -7.53
N ALA A 164 -4.61 13.66 -7.15
CA ALA A 164 -4.33 14.30 -5.87
C ALA A 164 -4.66 13.38 -4.68
N LEU A 165 -5.81 12.69 -4.72
CA LEU A 165 -6.18 11.72 -3.70
C LEU A 165 -5.15 10.58 -3.57
N ALA A 166 -4.73 9.98 -4.69
CA ALA A 166 -3.73 8.92 -4.69
C ALA A 166 -2.36 9.41 -4.16
N PHE A 167 -1.97 10.63 -4.51
CA PHE A 167 -0.73 11.25 -4.05
C PHE A 167 -0.75 11.54 -2.55
N VAL A 168 -1.85 12.10 -2.03
CA VAL A 168 -2.03 12.34 -0.59
C VAL A 168 -2.08 11.02 0.17
N SER A 169 -2.69 9.97 -0.39
CA SER A 169 -2.61 8.62 0.18
C SER A 169 -1.16 8.13 0.31
N GLY A 170 -0.34 8.33 -0.73
CA GLY A 170 1.10 8.04 -0.67
C GLY A 170 1.84 8.84 0.42
N ILE A 171 1.48 10.12 0.63
CA ILE A 171 2.03 10.93 1.73
C ILE A 171 1.63 10.36 3.10
N CYS A 172 0.38 9.95 3.26
CA CYS A 172 -0.10 9.30 4.48
C CYS A 172 0.72 8.04 4.76
N LEU A 173 0.91 7.16 3.76
CA LEU A 173 1.72 5.96 3.91
C LEU A 173 3.18 6.28 4.24
N ALA A 174 3.82 7.21 3.53
CA ALA A 174 5.20 7.64 3.81
C ALA A 174 5.32 8.14 5.26
N THR A 175 4.36 8.94 5.72
CA THR A 175 4.31 9.46 7.09
C THR A 175 4.14 8.34 8.11
N ILE A 176 3.24 7.38 7.85
CA ILE A 176 3.05 6.20 8.71
C ILE A 176 4.36 5.44 8.86
N LEU A 177 5.05 5.15 7.75
CA LEU A 177 6.30 4.38 7.77
C LEU A 177 7.41 5.13 8.54
N LEU A 178 7.59 6.42 8.27
CA LEU A 178 8.60 7.25 8.95
C LEU A 178 8.36 7.40 10.46
N LEU A 179 7.10 7.55 10.87
CA LEU A 179 6.74 7.67 12.29
C LEU A 179 6.73 6.32 13.01
N SER A 180 6.43 5.23 12.29
CA SER A 180 6.44 3.87 12.84
C SER A 180 7.83 3.43 13.29
N GLU A 181 8.91 3.87 12.63
CA GLU A 181 10.29 3.54 13.04
C GLU A 181 10.53 3.80 14.54
N ARG A 182 10.11 4.97 15.03
CA ARG A 182 10.29 5.36 16.45
C ARG A 182 9.47 4.50 17.42
N VAL A 183 8.30 4.04 16.99
CA VAL A 183 7.44 3.19 17.82
C VAL A 183 8.00 1.77 17.86
N LEU A 184 8.49 1.28 16.72
CA LEU A 184 9.08 -0.06 16.58
C LEU A 184 10.40 -0.22 17.35
N GLU A 185 11.11 0.87 17.67
CA GLU A 185 12.27 0.84 18.59
C GLU A 185 11.89 0.42 20.02
N THR A 186 10.63 0.63 20.44
CA THR A 186 10.19 0.42 21.82
C THR A 186 9.07 -0.60 21.98
N GLN A 187 8.36 -0.92 20.89
CA GLN A 187 7.20 -1.80 20.87
C GLN A 187 7.30 -2.83 19.75
N SER A 188 6.67 -3.99 19.93
CA SER A 188 6.58 -4.98 18.86
C SER A 188 5.67 -4.48 17.72
N ALA A 189 6.01 -4.82 16.47
CA ALA A 189 5.22 -4.48 15.29
C ALA A 189 3.76 -4.97 15.39
N LYS A 190 3.56 -6.14 16.01
CA LYS A 190 2.22 -6.71 16.23
C LYS A 190 1.35 -5.80 17.11
N ILE A 191 1.89 -5.29 18.22
CA ILE A 191 1.16 -4.41 19.15
C ILE A 191 0.89 -3.05 18.51
N MET A 192 1.90 -2.48 17.83
CA MET A 192 1.73 -1.23 17.08
C MET A 192 0.59 -1.34 16.07
N MET A 193 0.62 -2.39 15.24
CA MET A 193 -0.41 -2.63 14.23
C MET A 193 -1.79 -2.87 14.86
N LEU A 194 -1.88 -3.55 15.99
CA LEU A 194 -3.14 -3.76 16.69
C LEU A 194 -3.81 -2.44 17.06
N TYR A 195 -3.09 -1.55 17.75
CA TYR A 195 -3.65 -0.26 18.17
C TYR A 195 -3.88 0.70 16.99
N MET A 196 -3.00 0.67 15.99
CA MET A 196 -3.17 1.42 14.75
C MET A 196 -4.46 1.00 14.02
N LEU A 197 -4.66 -0.29 13.84
CA LEU A 197 -5.84 -0.83 13.15
C LEU A 197 -7.11 -0.69 13.98
N PHE A 198 -7.02 -0.80 15.30
CA PHE A 198 -8.13 -0.52 16.20
C PHE A 198 -8.63 0.91 16.03
N SER A 199 -7.72 1.89 16.05
CA SER A 199 -8.06 3.30 15.81
C SER A 199 -8.62 3.53 14.42
N ALA A 200 -8.00 2.93 13.38
CA ALA A 200 -8.50 3.04 12.01
C ALA A 200 -9.93 2.49 11.89
N THR A 201 -10.19 1.31 12.46
CA THR A 201 -11.51 0.67 12.46
C THR A 201 -12.54 1.49 13.23
N ALA A 202 -12.16 2.09 14.36
CA ALA A 202 -13.03 2.98 15.12
C ALA A 202 -13.44 4.21 14.31
N VAL A 203 -12.50 4.84 13.59
CA VAL A 203 -12.80 5.99 12.72
C VAL A 203 -13.67 5.56 11.54
N VAL A 204 -13.33 4.46 10.86
CA VAL A 204 -14.12 3.91 9.76
C VAL A 204 -15.55 3.60 10.23
N GLY A 205 -15.69 2.97 11.40
CA GLY A 205 -16.98 2.64 12.01
C GLY A 205 -17.79 3.89 12.35
N PHE A 206 -17.15 4.92 12.92
CA PHE A 206 -17.81 6.19 13.19
C PHE A 206 -18.33 6.85 11.91
N VAL A 207 -17.51 6.94 10.86
CA VAL A 207 -17.91 7.49 9.55
C VAL A 207 -19.07 6.69 8.97
N SER A 208 -19.00 5.36 9.04
CA SER A 208 -20.00 4.44 8.48
C SER A 208 -21.34 4.43 9.22
N LEU A 209 -21.35 4.77 10.51
CA LEU A 209 -22.56 4.77 11.33
C LEU A 209 -23.23 6.15 11.41
N PHE A 210 -22.46 7.24 11.31
CA PHE A 210 -22.96 8.58 11.63
C PHE A 210 -22.78 9.62 10.52
N VAL A 211 -21.91 9.39 9.54
CA VAL A 211 -21.52 10.42 8.55
C VAL A 211 -21.98 10.05 7.15
N ALA A 212 -21.82 8.79 6.75
CA ALA A 212 -22.09 8.34 5.40
C ALA A 212 -22.98 7.10 5.39
N GLU A 213 -23.92 7.07 4.45
CA GLU A 213 -24.75 5.89 4.22
C GLU A 213 -23.92 4.74 3.65
N LEU A 214 -24.30 3.51 4.00
CA LEU A 214 -23.65 2.30 3.50
C LEU A 214 -24.46 1.72 2.36
N THR A 215 -23.86 1.66 1.17
CA THR A 215 -24.45 0.95 0.02
C THR A 215 -23.74 -0.38 -0.17
N TRP A 216 -24.53 -1.44 -0.24
CA TRP A 216 -24.07 -2.81 -0.39
C TRP A 216 -24.22 -3.28 -1.84
N PRO A 217 -23.42 -4.28 -2.28
CA PRO A 217 -23.53 -4.78 -3.63
C PRO A 217 -24.88 -5.44 -3.89
N ALA A 218 -25.46 -5.19 -5.06
CA ALA A 218 -26.77 -5.72 -5.43
C ALA A 218 -26.74 -7.18 -5.91
N SER A 219 -25.55 -7.72 -6.24
CA SER A 219 -25.38 -8.99 -6.93
C SER A 219 -24.32 -9.88 -6.28
N LEU A 220 -24.40 -11.19 -6.53
CA LEU A 220 -23.43 -12.17 -6.04
C LEU A 220 -21.98 -11.86 -6.50
N PRO A 221 -21.73 -11.45 -7.77
CA PRO A 221 -20.40 -10.97 -8.19
C PRO A 221 -19.91 -9.74 -7.41
N GLY A 222 -20.80 -8.83 -7.01
CA GLY A 222 -20.44 -7.69 -6.18
C GLY A 222 -20.01 -8.10 -4.77
N TRP A 223 -20.72 -9.06 -4.16
CA TRP A 223 -20.35 -9.62 -2.86
C TRP A 223 -19.03 -10.38 -2.91
N SER A 224 -18.78 -11.18 -3.96
CA SER A 224 -17.51 -11.88 -4.13
C SER A 224 -16.33 -10.90 -4.32
N ALA A 225 -16.54 -9.81 -5.06
CA ALA A 225 -15.55 -8.74 -5.21
C ALA A 225 -15.26 -8.04 -3.87
N LEU A 226 -16.29 -7.68 -3.11
CA LEU A 226 -16.16 -7.05 -1.79
C LEU A 226 -15.45 -7.96 -0.79
N SER A 227 -15.89 -9.21 -0.63
CA SER A 227 -15.28 -10.17 0.28
C SER A 227 -13.86 -10.54 -0.16
N GLY A 228 -13.65 -10.77 -1.45
CA GLY A 228 -12.32 -11.05 -2.01
C GLY A 228 -11.35 -9.90 -1.79
N SER A 229 -11.81 -8.66 -1.95
CA SER A 229 -11.02 -7.47 -1.66
C SER A 229 -10.59 -7.40 -0.19
N ALA A 230 -11.50 -7.65 0.75
CA ALA A 230 -11.19 -7.65 2.17
C ALA A 230 -10.19 -8.73 2.57
N VAL A 231 -10.38 -9.96 2.07
CA VAL A 231 -9.47 -11.08 2.34
C VAL A 231 -8.08 -10.81 1.75
N LEU A 232 -8.01 -10.36 0.49
CA LEU A 232 -6.74 -10.08 -0.18
C LEU A 232 -5.97 -8.94 0.46
N TYR A 233 -6.66 -7.94 1.03
CA TYR A 233 -6.02 -6.89 1.81
C TYR A 233 -5.29 -7.47 3.04
N VAL A 234 -5.97 -8.32 3.82
CA VAL A 234 -5.35 -9.00 4.99
C VAL A 234 -4.19 -9.90 4.55
N VAL A 235 -4.40 -10.70 3.51
CA VAL A 235 -3.39 -11.62 2.98
C VAL A 235 -2.15 -10.85 2.50
N ALA A 236 -2.34 -9.76 1.77
CA ALA A 236 -1.25 -8.89 1.33
C ALA A 236 -0.42 -8.41 2.52
N THR A 237 -1.07 -7.83 3.52
CA THR A 237 -0.36 -7.30 4.69
C THR A 237 0.37 -8.39 5.49
N LEU A 238 -0.23 -9.56 5.69
CA LEU A 238 0.43 -10.67 6.40
C LEU A 238 1.63 -11.22 5.63
N LEU A 239 1.53 -11.37 4.31
CA LEU A 239 2.62 -11.81 3.45
C LEU A 239 3.75 -10.78 3.40
N LEU A 240 3.40 -9.48 3.42
CA LEU A 240 4.38 -8.40 3.48
C LEU A 240 5.23 -8.51 4.75
N PHE A 241 4.61 -8.64 5.93
CA PHE A 241 5.35 -8.82 7.18
C PHE A 241 6.23 -10.07 7.16
N LYS A 242 5.69 -11.19 6.66
CA LYS A 242 6.46 -12.43 6.52
C LYS A 242 7.65 -12.26 5.57
N ALA A 243 7.50 -11.48 4.51
CA ALA A 243 8.61 -11.17 3.60
C ALA A 243 9.67 -10.30 4.28
N VAL A 244 9.27 -9.27 5.03
CA VAL A 244 10.19 -8.44 5.82
C VAL A 244 11.00 -9.30 6.79
N ASP A 245 10.37 -10.26 7.49
CA ASP A 245 11.04 -11.15 8.42
C ASP A 245 12.02 -12.14 7.74
N LEU A 246 11.78 -12.50 6.48
CA LEU A 246 12.57 -13.49 5.74
C LEU A 246 13.72 -12.89 4.93
N VAL A 247 13.49 -11.76 4.25
CA VAL A 247 14.44 -11.12 3.31
C VAL A 247 14.77 -9.68 3.65
N GLY A 248 14.18 -9.12 4.71
CA GLY A 248 14.37 -7.73 5.13
C GLY A 248 13.44 -6.74 4.42
N SER A 249 13.29 -5.56 5.01
CA SER A 249 12.40 -4.48 4.54
C SER A 249 12.74 -4.00 3.14
N LEU A 250 14.03 -3.88 2.83
CA LEU A 250 14.55 -3.36 1.58
C LEU A 250 14.30 -4.29 0.38
N GLN A 251 14.62 -5.58 0.50
CA GLN A 251 14.35 -6.55 -0.55
C GLN A 251 12.84 -6.72 -0.76
N THR A 252 12.07 -6.71 0.34
CA THR A 252 10.60 -6.73 0.29
C THR A 252 10.06 -5.52 -0.46
N ALA A 253 10.52 -4.31 -0.15
CA ALA A 253 10.09 -3.09 -0.82
C ALA A 253 10.40 -3.09 -2.34
N ILE A 254 11.56 -3.63 -2.74
CA ILE A 254 11.93 -3.73 -4.16
C ILE A 254 10.98 -4.65 -4.91
N ILE A 255 10.61 -5.78 -4.31
CA ILE A 255 9.65 -6.72 -4.92
C ILE A 255 8.23 -6.14 -4.86
N ASP A 256 7.86 -5.48 -3.78
CA ASP A 256 6.53 -4.86 -3.61
C ASP A 256 6.28 -3.70 -4.59
N ASN A 257 7.33 -3.02 -5.04
CA ASN A 257 7.24 -2.05 -6.16
C ASN A 257 6.81 -2.66 -7.50
N THR A 258 6.65 -3.97 -7.60
CA THR A 258 6.00 -4.60 -8.76
C THR A 258 4.48 -4.47 -8.72
N SER A 259 3.87 -4.02 -7.62
CA SER A 259 2.42 -3.81 -7.50
C SER A 259 1.81 -2.98 -8.63
N PRO A 260 2.37 -1.84 -9.07
CA PRO A 260 1.83 -1.12 -10.22
C PRO A 260 1.76 -1.98 -11.50
N VAL A 261 2.69 -2.92 -11.70
CA VAL A 261 2.65 -3.86 -12.84
C VAL A 261 1.45 -4.80 -12.72
N TRP A 262 1.24 -5.37 -11.54
CA TRP A 262 0.09 -6.24 -11.28
C TRP A 262 -1.23 -5.48 -11.39
N ALA A 263 -1.28 -4.23 -10.93
CA ALA A 263 -2.43 -3.36 -11.07
C ALA A 263 -2.77 -3.08 -12.55
N MET A 264 -1.77 -2.90 -13.41
CA MET A 264 -1.97 -2.78 -14.86
C MET A 264 -2.54 -4.06 -15.46
N ILE A 265 -1.92 -5.21 -15.18
CA ILE A 265 -2.36 -6.51 -15.72
C ILE A 265 -3.78 -6.83 -15.27
N LEU A 266 -4.06 -6.71 -13.97
CA LEU A 266 -5.37 -7.03 -13.39
C LEU A 266 -6.42 -5.98 -13.76
N GLY A 267 -6.04 -4.71 -13.92
CA GLY A 267 -6.93 -3.66 -14.41
C GLY A 267 -7.43 -3.95 -15.82
N VAL A 268 -6.56 -4.45 -16.71
CA VAL A 268 -6.97 -4.89 -18.06
C VAL A 268 -7.86 -6.12 -17.99
N ILE A 269 -7.44 -7.17 -17.27
CA ILE A 269 -8.12 -8.47 -17.26
C ILE A 269 -9.50 -8.40 -16.57
N VAL A 270 -9.60 -7.72 -15.44
CA VAL A 270 -10.79 -7.74 -14.58
C VAL A 270 -11.73 -6.57 -14.87
N LEU A 271 -11.17 -5.38 -15.14
CA LEU A 271 -11.96 -4.14 -15.31
C LEU A 271 -12.02 -3.67 -16.76
N GLY A 272 -11.30 -4.31 -17.68
CA GLY A 272 -11.20 -3.83 -19.08
C GLY A 272 -10.50 -2.47 -19.21
N GLN A 273 -9.70 -2.05 -18.22
CA GLN A 273 -9.03 -0.76 -18.21
C GLN A 273 -7.75 -0.80 -19.06
N TRP A 274 -7.89 -0.46 -20.33
CA TRP A 274 -6.75 -0.35 -21.24
C TRP A 274 -5.96 0.93 -20.99
N LEU A 275 -4.63 0.78 -20.96
CA LEU A 275 -3.70 1.89 -20.95
C LEU A 275 -3.12 2.09 -22.35
N ASN A 276 -2.90 3.33 -22.72
CA ASN A 276 -2.22 3.63 -23.98
C ASN A 276 -0.71 3.40 -23.88
N ILE A 277 -0.05 3.38 -25.03
CA ILE A 277 1.39 3.10 -25.13
C ILE A 277 2.21 4.10 -24.31
N GLN A 278 1.82 5.37 -24.29
CA GLN A 278 2.51 6.42 -23.52
C GLN A 278 2.41 6.17 -22.02
N GLN A 279 1.25 5.76 -21.51
CA GLN A 279 1.02 5.38 -20.12
C GLN A 279 1.90 4.19 -19.72
N VAL A 280 1.95 3.15 -20.57
CA VAL A 280 2.76 1.96 -20.30
C VAL A 280 4.25 2.30 -20.27
N ILE A 281 4.73 3.14 -21.19
CA ILE A 281 6.14 3.59 -21.22
C ILE A 281 6.46 4.39 -19.95
N GLY A 282 5.64 5.39 -19.62
CA GLY A 282 5.84 6.21 -18.43
C GLY A 282 5.85 5.38 -17.14
N ALA A 283 4.89 4.46 -17.00
CA ALA A 283 4.78 3.60 -15.82
C ALA A 283 6.01 2.69 -15.69
N SER A 284 6.47 2.14 -16.81
CA SER A 284 7.68 1.30 -16.85
C SER A 284 8.91 2.08 -16.41
N VAL A 285 9.07 3.33 -16.86
CA VAL A 285 10.17 4.21 -16.45
C VAL A 285 10.10 4.51 -14.96
N THR A 286 8.92 4.85 -14.42
CA THR A 286 8.75 5.11 -12.99
C THR A 286 9.10 3.90 -12.14
N ILE A 287 8.56 2.73 -12.46
CA ILE A 287 8.78 1.49 -11.70
C ILE A 287 10.27 1.13 -11.72
N ALA A 288 10.90 1.15 -12.89
CA ALA A 288 12.33 0.87 -13.03
C ALA A 288 13.19 1.84 -12.23
N ALA A 289 12.86 3.14 -12.26
CA ALA A 289 13.58 4.14 -11.49
C ALA A 289 13.41 3.96 -9.98
N VAL A 290 12.20 3.68 -9.48
CA VAL A 290 11.97 3.43 -8.04
C VAL A 290 12.72 2.17 -7.57
N MET A 291 12.70 1.09 -8.37
CA MET A 291 13.46 -0.13 -8.06
C MET A 291 14.97 0.14 -8.04
N LEU A 292 15.48 0.91 -9.01
CA LEU A 292 16.88 1.30 -9.07
C LEU A 292 17.28 2.19 -7.87
N LEU A 293 16.42 3.12 -7.47
CA LEU A 293 16.64 3.99 -6.31
C LEU A 293 16.83 3.16 -5.05
N GLN A 294 15.90 2.25 -4.77
CA GLN A 294 15.98 1.37 -3.61
C GLN A 294 17.22 0.47 -3.66
N TRP A 295 17.64 0.04 -4.86
CA TRP A 295 18.86 -0.74 -5.03
C TRP A 295 20.15 0.06 -4.76
N ILE A 296 20.18 1.35 -5.09
CA ILE A 296 21.34 2.22 -4.82
C ILE A 296 21.39 2.66 -3.36
N THR A 297 20.23 2.88 -2.71
CA THR A 297 20.15 3.26 -1.30
C THR A 297 20.39 2.10 -0.34
N ARG A 298 20.76 0.91 -0.85
CA ARG A 298 21.07 -0.24 0.00
C ARG A 298 22.26 0.09 0.90
N PRO A 299 22.15 -0.08 2.24
CA PRO A 299 23.30 0.04 3.10
C PRO A 299 24.32 -1.01 2.68
N LYS A 300 25.54 -0.57 2.36
CA LYS A 300 26.67 -1.47 2.10
C LYS A 300 27.06 -2.10 3.43
N THR A 301 26.72 -3.37 3.60
CA THR A 301 27.24 -4.23 4.68
C THR A 301 28.68 -4.61 4.43
#